data_AF-A0AA38PEC6-F1
#
_entry.id   AF-A0AA38PEC6-F1
#
_cell.length_a   1.000
_cell.length_b   1.000
_cell.length_c   1.000
_cell.angle_alpha   90.00
_cell.angle_beta   90.00
_cell.angle_gamma   90.00
#
_symmetry.space_group_name_H-M   'P 1'
#
loop_
_entity.id
_entity.type
_entity.pdbx_description
1 polymer ?
#
loop_
_entity_poly.entity_id
_entity_poly.type
_entity_poly.pdbx_seq_one_letter_code
_entity_poly.pdbx_strand_id
1 'polypeptide(L)'
;MYISIFSKASEFQTWLVEERKINPETISKDQNKKEFARFIEDFNTATLPHEKYYNMEAYERRMVALRSGEFLPPTDDYYDPSADMKALSNAHKKKGGTDSSSYLSKEHLMELRKVQNERVEAGKMKLLGMDIKQNMGVRMDGTVFDD
;
A
#
# COMPACT_ATOMS: atom_id res chain seq x y z
N MET A 1 2.84 -21.49 -4.24
CA MET A 1 4.31 -21.38 -4.40
C MET A 1 4.92 -22.26 -3.32
N TYR A 2 5.52 -23.40 -3.67
CA TYR A 2 6.10 -24.31 -2.67
C TYR A 2 7.46 -23.77 -2.23
N ILE A 3 7.62 -23.48 -0.94
CA ILE A 3 8.91 -23.16 -0.34
C ILE A 3 9.73 -24.46 -0.36
N SER A 4 10.84 -24.45 -1.10
CA SER A 4 11.74 -25.60 -1.18
C SER A 4 12.93 -25.39 -0.24
N ILE A 5 13.54 -26.49 0.22
CA ILE A 5 14.76 -26.46 1.04
C ILE A 5 15.90 -25.67 0.37
N PHE A 6 15.86 -25.59 -0.97
CA PHE A 6 16.84 -24.85 -1.76
C PHE A 6 16.55 -23.34 -1.81
N SER A 7 15.27 -22.94 -1.77
CA SER A 7 14.88 -21.52 -1.76
C SER A 7 15.18 -20.81 -0.45
N LYS A 8 15.29 -21.56 0.65
CA LYS A 8 15.54 -21.04 2.02
C LYS A 8 16.76 -21.69 2.67
N ALA A 9 17.70 -22.18 1.86
CA ALA A 9 18.86 -22.91 2.34
C ALA A 9 19.74 -22.03 3.24
N SER A 10 19.95 -20.77 2.87
CA SER A 10 20.70 -19.79 3.66
C SER A 10 20.08 -19.57 5.04
N GLU A 11 18.78 -19.26 5.08
CA GLU A 11 18.04 -18.97 6.30
C GLU A 11 18.02 -20.18 7.24
N PHE A 12 17.80 -21.36 6.68
CA PHE A 12 17.80 -22.61 7.43
C PHE A 12 19.18 -22.95 8.01
N GLN A 13 20.27 -22.73 7.25
CA GLN A 13 21.63 -22.94 7.74
C GLN A 13 21.99 -21.98 8.88
N THR A 14 21.66 -20.70 8.75
CA THR A 14 21.88 -19.71 9.82
C THR A 14 21.08 -20.07 11.06
N TRP A 15 19.80 -20.46 10.91
CA TRP A 15 18.97 -20.90 12.03
C TRP A 15 19.52 -22.14 12.73
N LEU A 16 20.03 -23.13 11.98
CA LEU A 16 20.68 -24.31 12.55
C LEU A 16 21.91 -23.94 13.40
N VAL A 17 22.73 -22.99 12.93
CA VAL A 17 23.95 -22.57 13.65
C VAL A 17 23.60 -21.77 14.89
N GLU A 18 22.64 -20.84 14.79
CA GLU A 18 22.35 -19.91 15.88
C GLU A 18 21.41 -20.49 16.95
N GLU A 19 20.28 -21.05 16.54
CA GLU A 19 19.26 -21.57 17.47
C GLU A 19 19.61 -22.97 17.94
N ARG A 20 19.97 -23.86 17.00
CA ARG A 20 20.25 -25.26 17.31
C ARG A 20 21.69 -25.48 17.74
N LYS A 21 22.61 -24.54 17.47
CA LYS A 21 24.06 -24.70 17.71
C LYS A 21 24.64 -25.95 17.05
N ILE A 22 24.04 -26.37 15.93
CA ILE A 22 24.44 -27.54 15.17
C ILE A 22 25.20 -27.05 13.93
N ASN A 23 26.40 -27.60 13.71
CA ASN A 23 27.15 -27.29 12.50
C ASN A 23 26.47 -27.97 11.30
N PRO A 24 26.11 -27.21 10.25
CA PRO A 24 25.42 -27.74 9.07
C PRO A 24 26.24 -28.80 8.32
N GLU A 25 27.56 -28.83 8.51
CA GLU A 25 28.46 -29.83 7.92
C GLU A 25 28.48 -31.17 8.69
N THR A 26 28.00 -31.18 9.93
CA THR A 26 28.05 -32.38 10.80
C THR A 26 26.73 -33.14 10.87
N ILE A 27 25.66 -32.61 10.26
CA ILE A 27 24.30 -33.16 10.39
C ILE A 27 24.04 -34.28 9.36
N SER A 28 23.43 -35.39 9.82
CA SER A 28 22.96 -36.45 8.93
C SER A 28 21.74 -35.98 8.11
N LYS A 29 21.55 -36.56 6.91
CA LYS A 29 20.42 -36.23 6.01
C LYS A 29 19.06 -36.39 6.68
N ASP A 30 18.90 -37.36 7.57
CA ASP A 30 17.62 -37.59 8.26
C ASP A 30 17.35 -36.55 9.35
N GLN A 31 18.39 -36.14 10.07
CA GLN A 31 18.27 -35.07 11.06
C GLN A 31 17.99 -33.73 10.38
N ASN A 32 18.66 -33.47 9.26
CA ASN A 32 18.42 -32.27 8.47
C ASN A 32 16.95 -32.13 8.04
N LYS A 33 16.33 -33.21 7.55
CA LYS A 33 14.89 -33.20 7.20
C LYS A 33 13.96 -32.92 8.39
N LYS A 34 14.27 -33.46 9.57
CA LYS A 34 13.48 -33.23 10.79
C LYS A 34 13.58 -31.78 11.26
N GLU A 35 14.78 -31.24 11.28
CA GLU A 35 15.03 -29.84 11.64
C GLU A 35 14.41 -28.89 10.61
N PHE A 36 14.48 -29.24 9.33
CA PHE A 36 13.85 -28.44 8.27
C PHE A 36 12.33 -28.41 8.38
N ALA A 37 11.69 -29.54 8.72
CA ALA A 37 10.25 -29.56 8.95
C ALA A 37 9.85 -28.60 10.08
N ARG A 38 10.63 -28.55 11.15
CA ARG A 38 10.40 -27.63 12.27
C ARG A 38 10.66 -26.18 11.91
N PHE A 39 11.73 -25.90 11.17
CA PHE A 39 11.99 -24.56 10.66
C PHE A 39 10.85 -24.05 9.77
N ILE A 40 10.32 -24.90 8.90
CA ILE A 40 9.18 -24.53 8.04
C ILE A 40 7.90 -24.34 8.85
N GLU A 41 7.68 -25.15 9.88
CA GLU A 41 6.58 -24.93 10.83
C GLU A 41 6.69 -23.54 11.45
N ASP A 42 7.82 -23.23 12.10
CA ASP A 42 8.07 -21.94 12.76
C ASP A 42 8.04 -20.75 11.77
N PHE A 43 8.49 -20.95 10.53
CA PHE A 43 8.41 -19.98 9.45
C PHE A 43 6.96 -19.70 9.06
N ASN A 44 6.15 -20.74 8.87
CA ASN A 44 4.75 -20.60 8.47
C ASN A 44 3.88 -20.03 9.60
N THR A 45 4.21 -20.31 10.86
CA THR A 45 3.49 -19.80 12.04
C THR A 45 3.98 -18.44 12.51
N ALA A 46 4.98 -17.86 11.84
CA ALA A 46 5.60 -16.60 12.23
C ALA A 46 6.16 -16.61 13.67
N THR A 47 6.70 -17.75 14.14
CA THR A 47 7.20 -17.94 15.51
C THR A 47 8.73 -18.01 15.61
N LEU A 48 9.45 -17.63 14.55
CA LEU A 48 10.91 -17.58 14.59
C LEU A 48 11.39 -16.44 15.51
N PRO A 49 12.50 -16.63 16.26
CA PRO A 49 12.93 -15.67 17.28
C PRO A 49 13.35 -14.29 16.74
N HIS A 50 13.78 -14.23 15.48
CA HIS A 50 14.28 -12.99 14.87
C HIS A 50 13.85 -12.88 13.41
N GLU A 51 13.55 -11.67 12.98
CA GLU A 51 13.00 -11.38 11.66
C GLU A 51 13.94 -11.80 10.50
N LYS A 52 15.27 -11.72 10.75
CA LYS A 52 16.32 -12.13 9.79
C LYS A 52 16.10 -13.54 9.20
N TYR A 53 15.49 -14.46 9.95
CA TYR A 53 15.26 -15.82 9.46
C TYR A 53 14.13 -15.90 8.42
N TYR A 54 13.28 -14.87 8.30
CA TYR A 54 12.30 -14.77 7.23
C TYR A 54 12.93 -14.31 5.92
N ASN A 55 13.88 -13.38 6.01
CA ASN A 55 14.58 -12.82 4.86
C ASN A 55 16.02 -12.40 5.22
N MET A 56 16.95 -13.34 5.09
CA MET A 56 18.37 -13.09 5.36
C MET A 56 18.97 -12.10 4.36
N GLU A 57 18.59 -12.18 3.07
CA GLU A 57 19.15 -11.30 2.03
C GLU A 57 18.83 -9.83 2.30
N ALA A 58 17.58 -9.51 2.65
CA ALA A 58 17.18 -8.16 3.01
C ALA A 58 17.92 -7.67 4.26
N TYR A 59 18.07 -8.55 5.26
CA TYR A 59 18.80 -8.23 6.49
C TYR A 59 20.28 -7.96 6.24
N GLU A 60 20.96 -8.80 5.44
CA GLU A 60 22.37 -8.61 5.10
C GLU A 60 22.58 -7.36 4.25
N ARG A 61 21.74 -7.12 3.24
CA ARG A 61 21.79 -5.89 2.43
C ARG A 61 21.67 -4.65 3.29
N ARG A 62 20.77 -4.69 4.28
CA ARG A 62 20.61 -3.63 5.28
C ARG A 62 21.86 -3.47 6.14
N MET A 63 22.43 -4.55 6.67
CA MET A 63 23.65 -4.51 7.48
C MET A 63 24.87 -4.00 6.69
N VAL A 64 24.97 -4.37 5.42
CA VAL A 64 26.01 -3.87 4.51
C VAL A 64 25.85 -2.37 4.28
N ALA A 65 24.63 -1.90 3.98
CA ALA A 65 24.35 -0.48 3.79
C ALA A 65 24.57 0.34 5.08
N LEU A 66 24.24 -0.22 6.25
CA LEU A 66 24.57 0.41 7.54
C LEU A 66 26.08 0.52 7.75
N ARG A 67 26.83 -0.53 7.41
CA ARG A 67 28.29 -0.57 7.54
C ARG A 67 28.99 0.35 6.53
N SER A 68 28.41 0.54 5.34
CA SER A 68 28.91 1.50 4.34
C SER A 68 28.56 2.95 4.66
N GLY A 69 27.81 3.21 5.74
CA GLY A 69 27.41 4.55 6.17
C GLY A 69 26.26 5.15 5.35
N GLU A 70 25.52 4.32 4.62
CA GLU A 70 24.38 4.76 3.81
C GLU A 70 23.11 4.84 4.67
N PHE A 71 22.25 5.84 4.41
CA PHE A 71 20.98 6.00 5.13
C PHE A 71 20.02 4.89 4.72
N LEU A 72 19.68 4.02 5.67
CA LEU A 72 18.72 2.96 5.45
C LEU A 72 17.29 3.50 5.46
N PRO A 73 16.44 3.11 4.51
CA PRO A 73 15.01 3.31 4.66
C PRO A 73 14.53 2.63 5.96
N PRO A 74 13.57 3.25 6.69
CA PRO A 74 12.94 2.63 7.85
C PRO A 74 12.48 1.20 7.53
N THR A 75 12.55 0.30 8.50
CA THR A 75 12.01 -1.06 8.38
C THR A 75 10.54 -1.00 7.95
N ASP A 76 10.11 -1.90 7.07
CA ASP A 76 8.71 -1.97 6.60
C ASP A 76 7.68 -2.12 7.73
N ASP A 77 8.12 -2.51 8.94
CA ASP A 77 7.32 -2.52 10.17
C ASP A 77 6.98 -1.13 10.73
N TYR A 78 7.54 -0.06 10.19
CA TYR A 78 7.19 1.30 10.60
C TYR A 78 5.94 1.76 9.84
N TYR A 79 4.78 1.59 10.47
CA TYR A 79 3.53 2.15 9.96
C TYR A 79 3.66 3.67 9.83
N ASP A 80 3.60 4.17 8.58
CA ASP A 80 3.51 5.59 8.28
C ASP A 80 2.05 5.98 7.97
N PRO A 81 1.33 6.63 8.91
CA PRO A 81 -0.06 7.05 8.69
C PRO A 81 -0.22 8.00 7.50
N SER A 82 0.83 8.75 7.14
CA SER A 82 0.77 9.73 6.06
C SER A 82 0.76 9.07 4.68
N ALA A 83 1.48 7.95 4.53
CA ALA A 83 1.47 7.15 3.31
C ALA A 83 0.08 6.54 3.04
N ASP A 84 -0.58 6.05 4.08
CA ASP A 84 -1.92 5.45 3.99
C ASP A 84 -3.00 6.49 3.63
N MET A 85 -2.96 7.67 4.27
CA MET A 85 -3.83 8.81 3.91
C MET A 85 -3.66 9.24 2.45
N LYS A 86 -2.42 9.24 1.94
CA LYS A 86 -2.13 9.55 0.53
C LYS A 86 -2.65 8.47 -0.41
N ALA A 87 -2.54 7.19 -0.04
CA ALA A 87 -3.06 6.08 -0.82
C ALA A 87 -4.59 6.16 -0.95
N LEU A 88 -5.30 6.41 0.16
CA LEU A 88 -6.75 6.63 0.18
C LEU A 88 -7.16 7.84 -0.68
N SER A 89 -6.46 8.98 -0.55
CA SER A 89 -6.71 10.16 -1.37
C SER A 89 -6.60 9.86 -2.88
N ASN A 90 -5.59 9.08 -3.27
CA ASN A 90 -5.38 8.71 -4.67
C ASN A 90 -6.41 7.70 -5.18
N ALA A 91 -6.87 6.77 -4.34
CA ALA A 91 -7.95 5.85 -4.68
C ALA A 91 -9.27 6.59 -4.93
N HIS A 92 -9.57 7.63 -4.13
CA HIS A 92 -10.73 8.49 -4.36
C HIS A 92 -10.63 9.32 -5.65
N LYS A 93 -9.42 9.78 -6.02
CA LYS A 93 -9.21 10.50 -7.30
C LYS A 93 -9.36 9.62 -8.53
N LYS A 94 -8.98 8.34 -8.45
CA LYS A 94 -9.01 7.41 -9.61
C LYS A 94 -10.40 6.87 -9.96
N LYS A 95 -11.40 6.99 -9.07
CA LYS A 95 -12.78 6.56 -9.35
C LYS A 95 -13.59 7.50 -10.26
N GLY A 96 -13.03 8.62 -10.69
CA GLY A 96 -13.74 9.61 -11.54
C GLY A 96 -13.58 9.44 -13.05
N GLY A 97 -13.01 8.34 -13.55
CA GLY A 97 -12.54 8.30 -14.95
C GLY A 97 -12.64 6.96 -15.65
N THR A 98 -13.79 6.29 -15.63
CA THR A 98 -14.12 5.23 -16.61
C THR A 98 -15.63 5.08 -16.76
N ASP A 99 -16.30 6.13 -17.26
CA ASP A 99 -17.59 6.01 -17.93
C ASP A 99 -17.48 6.77 -19.27
N SER A 100 -16.98 6.07 -20.30
CA SER A 100 -16.86 6.59 -21.66
C SER A 100 -18.20 6.58 -22.39
N SER A 101 -19.20 7.24 -21.81
CA SER A 101 -20.49 7.54 -22.47
C SER A 101 -21.09 8.87 -22.00
N SER A 102 -20.26 9.85 -21.61
CA SER A 102 -20.76 11.21 -21.43
C SER A 102 -20.95 11.86 -22.80
N TYR A 103 -22.20 11.94 -23.26
CA TYR A 103 -22.63 12.62 -24.49
C TYR A 103 -22.46 14.15 -24.46
N LEU A 104 -21.76 14.71 -23.47
CA LEU A 104 -21.68 16.15 -23.24
C LEU A 104 -20.38 16.72 -23.83
N SER A 105 -20.52 17.76 -24.65
CA SER A 105 -19.38 18.47 -25.20
C SER A 105 -18.52 19.09 -24.09
N LYS A 106 -17.23 19.29 -24.37
CA LYS A 106 -16.26 19.87 -23.44
C LYS A 106 -16.74 21.20 -22.83
N GLU A 107 -17.53 21.98 -23.58
CA GLU A 107 -18.10 23.25 -23.15
C GLU A 107 -19.18 23.07 -22.07
N HIS A 108 -20.10 22.11 -22.27
CA HIS A 108 -21.14 21.77 -21.29
C HIS A 108 -20.54 21.24 -19.98
N LEU A 109 -19.43 20.50 -20.05
CA LEU A 109 -18.73 20.02 -18.85
C LEU A 109 -18.09 21.16 -18.03
N MET A 110 -17.57 22.19 -18.70
CA MET A 110 -17.01 23.36 -18.03
C MET A 110 -18.11 24.20 -17.36
N GLU A 111 -19.27 24.32 -17.99
CA GLU A 111 -20.42 25.00 -17.40
C GLU A 111 -20.98 24.24 -16.18
N LEU A 112 -21.12 22.92 -16.28
CA LEU A 112 -21.50 22.07 -15.15
C LEU A 112 -20.54 22.23 -13.97
N ARG A 113 -19.24 22.30 -14.23
CA ARG A 113 -18.21 22.52 -13.21
C ARG A 113 -18.35 23.91 -12.57
N LYS A 114 -18.63 24.94 -13.37
CA LYS A 114 -18.84 26.30 -12.87
C LYS A 114 -20.07 26.39 -11.96
N VAL A 115 -21.20 25.81 -12.39
CA VAL A 115 -22.45 25.78 -11.61
C VAL A 115 -22.30 24.98 -10.32
N GLN A 116 -21.57 23.87 -10.33
CA GLN A 116 -21.25 23.14 -9.09
C GLN A 116 -20.44 24.00 -8.11
N ASN A 117 -19.42 24.71 -8.59
CA ASN A 117 -18.62 25.58 -7.74
C ASN A 117 -19.48 26.71 -7.15
N GLU A 118 -20.33 27.34 -7.94
CA GLU A 118 -21.27 28.37 -7.49
C GLU A 118 -22.25 27.83 -6.44
N ARG A 119 -22.73 26.58 -6.56
CA ARG A 119 -23.57 25.93 -5.54
C ARG A 119 -22.81 25.67 -4.24
N VAL A 120 -21.56 25.24 -4.33
CA VAL A 120 -20.71 25.01 -3.15
C VAL A 120 -20.43 26.34 -2.44
N GLU A 121 -20.16 27.39 -3.19
CA GLU A 121 -19.95 28.74 -2.65
C GLU A 121 -21.23 29.31 -2.05
N ALA A 122 -22.37 29.17 -2.72
CA ALA A 122 -23.67 29.54 -2.16
C ALA A 122 -23.96 28.76 -0.87
N GLY A 123 -23.71 27.45 -0.83
CA GLY A 123 -23.87 26.65 0.38
C GLY A 123 -22.98 27.14 1.54
N LYS A 124 -21.71 27.48 1.24
CA LYS A 124 -20.78 28.06 2.21
C LYS A 124 -21.24 29.44 2.68
N MET A 125 -21.71 30.30 1.78
CA MET A 125 -22.23 31.63 2.12
C MET A 125 -23.51 31.55 2.95
N LYS A 126 -24.38 30.58 2.68
CA LYS A 126 -25.59 30.32 3.48
C LYS A 126 -25.23 29.91 4.90
N LEU A 127 -24.24 29.02 5.02
CA LEU A 127 -23.72 28.57 6.31
C LEU A 127 -23.07 29.74 7.07
N LEU A 128 -22.45 30.67 6.36
CA LEU A 128 -21.87 31.90 6.91
C LEU A 128 -22.89 33.02 7.19
N GLY A 129 -24.18 32.79 6.93
CA GLY A 129 -25.26 33.77 7.14
C GLY A 129 -25.30 34.93 6.15
N MET A 130 -24.63 34.81 5.00
CA MET A 130 -24.64 35.82 3.92
C MET A 130 -25.83 35.61 2.98
N ASP A 131 -26.39 36.72 2.46
CA ASP A 131 -27.57 36.71 1.60
C ASP A 131 -27.22 36.28 0.16
N ILE A 132 -27.92 35.29 -0.37
CA ILE A 132 -27.58 34.64 -1.66
C ILE A 132 -28.63 35.03 -2.70
N LYS A 133 -28.17 35.47 -3.88
CA LYS A 133 -29.05 35.75 -5.03
C LYS A 133 -29.69 34.45 -5.54
N GLN A 134 -30.99 34.49 -5.80
CA GLN A 134 -31.80 33.34 -6.21
C GLN A 134 -31.34 32.66 -7.52
N ASN A 135 -30.56 33.34 -8.36
CA ASN A 135 -30.05 32.81 -9.62
C ASN A 135 -28.67 32.13 -9.54
N MET A 136 -28.02 32.12 -8.37
CA MET A 136 -26.69 31.51 -8.20
C MET A 136 -26.79 29.99 -8.20
N GLY A 137 -26.00 29.31 -9.05
CA GLY A 137 -25.98 27.84 -9.12
C GLY A 137 -27.13 27.20 -9.91
N VAL A 138 -27.82 27.96 -10.77
CA VAL A 138 -28.87 27.46 -11.67
C VAL A 138 -28.38 27.51 -13.12
N ARG A 139 -28.55 26.42 -13.88
CA ARG A 139 -28.29 26.40 -15.34
C ARG A 139 -29.48 27.04 -16.05
N MET A 140 -29.22 27.98 -16.95
CA MET A 140 -30.25 28.67 -17.74
C MET A 140 -30.48 28.00 -19.11
N ASP A 141 -30.11 26.73 -19.24
CA ASP A 141 -30.32 25.98 -20.48
C ASP A 141 -31.81 25.66 -20.63
N GLY A 142 -32.39 26.11 -21.74
CA GLY A 142 -33.75 25.77 -22.16
C GLY A 142 -34.00 24.28 -21.99
N THR A 143 -35.10 23.97 -21.32
CA THR A 143 -35.55 22.61 -21.07
C THR A 143 -35.61 21.81 -22.37
N VAL A 144 -35.14 20.57 -22.34
CA VAL A 144 -35.23 19.59 -23.45
C VAL A 144 -36.68 19.20 -23.81
N PHE A 145 -37.66 19.96 -23.34
CA PHE A 145 -39.10 19.78 -23.49
C PHE A 145 -39.76 20.82 -24.41
N ASP A 146 -38.96 21.67 -25.07
CA ASP A 146 -39.44 22.67 -26.05
C ASP A 146 -39.20 22.25 -27.53
N ASP A 147 -39.16 20.95 -27.81
CA ASP A 147 -39.32 20.37 -29.16
C ASP A 147 -40.53 19.43 -29.22
#